data_AF-A0A3D3FG57-F1
#
_entry.id   AF-A0A3D3FG57-F1
#
_cell.length_a   1.000
_cell.length_b   1.000
_cell.length_c   1.000
_cell.angle_alpha   90.00
_cell.angle_beta   90.00
_cell.angle_gamma   90.00
#
_symmetry.space_group_name_H-M   'P 1'
#
loop_
_entity.id
_entity.type
_entity.pdbx_description
1 polymer ?
#
loop_
_entity_poly.entity_id
_entity_poly.type
_entity_poly.pdbx_seq_one_letter_code
_entity_poly.pdbx_strand_id
1 'polypeptide(L)'
;MAVKSSLRVHLPVLLTIATNDALAASAQNIGRLLNVKNVFFTPFRQDNHEKKPASLVADFTLLPKAVEAALEGRQLQPVLLAPAKRTGA
;
A
#
# COMPACT_ATOMS: atom_id res chain seq x y z
N MET A 1 -3.60 9.94 16.68
CA MET A 1 -3.07 9.16 17.82
C MET A 1 -3.06 7.65 17.58
N ALA A 2 -4.09 7.05 16.94
CA ALA A 2 -4.19 5.60 16.74
C ALA A 2 -2.93 4.91 16.21
N VAL A 3 -2.48 5.23 14.98
CA VAL A 3 -1.28 4.62 14.35
C VAL A 3 -0.03 4.74 15.24
N LYS A 4 0.22 5.91 15.80
CA LYS A 4 1.35 6.16 16.70
C LYS A 4 1.30 5.25 17.94
N SER A 5 0.13 5.14 18.57
CA SER A 5 -0.05 4.28 19.74
C SER A 5 0.10 2.81 19.40
N SER A 6 -0.43 2.36 18.25
CA SER A 6 -0.26 0.99 17.74
C SER A 6 1.21 0.63 17.57
N LEU A 7 1.98 1.48 16.88
CA LEU A 7 3.41 1.26 16.67
C LEU A 7 4.21 1.26 17.98
N ARG A 8 3.81 2.06 18.97
CA ARG A 8 4.44 2.09 20.31
C ARG A 8 4.31 0.75 21.04
N VAL A 9 3.22 0.02 20.84
CA VAL A 9 2.98 -1.31 21.43
C VAL A 9 3.27 -2.45 20.46
N HIS A 10 4.01 -2.18 19.38
CA HIS A 10 4.36 -3.14 18.34
C HIS A 10 3.17 -3.81 17.62
N LEU A 11 1.97 -3.22 17.69
CA LEU A 11 0.83 -3.68 16.93
C LEU A 11 1.04 -3.32 15.44
N PRO A 12 0.84 -4.27 14.51
CA PRO A 12 1.02 -4.02 13.08
C PRO A 12 0.04 -2.97 12.56
N VAL A 13 0.51 -2.12 11.66
CA VAL A 13 -0.28 -1.11 10.96
C VAL A 13 -0.26 -1.44 9.48
N LEU A 14 -1.42 -1.73 8.91
CA LEU A 14 -1.59 -1.98 7.48
C LEU A 14 -2.10 -0.71 6.77
N LEU A 15 -1.39 -0.30 5.73
CA LEU A 15 -1.73 0.85 4.90
C LEU A 15 -2.32 0.41 3.57
N THR A 16 -3.48 0.96 3.22
CA THR A 16 -4.16 0.74 1.94
C THR A 16 -4.20 2.06 1.19
N ILE A 17 -3.17 2.33 0.39
CA ILE A 17 -2.97 3.62 -0.27
C ILE A 17 -3.90 3.80 -1.47
N ALA A 18 -4.39 5.01 -1.68
CA ALA A 18 -5.15 5.41 -2.87
C ALA A 18 -4.95 6.91 -3.09
N THR A 19 -3.93 7.28 -3.85
CA THR A 19 -3.60 8.69 -4.09
C THR A 19 -3.03 8.90 -5.49
N ASN A 20 -3.31 10.06 -6.07
CA ASN A 20 -2.94 10.42 -7.44
C ASN A 20 -1.52 11.00 -7.56
N ASP A 21 -0.84 11.25 -6.45
CA ASP A 21 0.51 11.79 -6.34
C ASP A 21 1.53 10.79 -5.75
N ALA A 22 1.16 9.50 -5.72
CA ALA A 22 1.91 8.43 -5.07
C ALA A 22 3.33 8.24 -5.64
N LEU A 23 3.52 8.47 -6.94
CA LEU A 23 4.83 8.48 -7.59
C LEU A 23 5.39 9.91 -7.80
N ALA A 24 4.83 10.89 -7.10
CA ALA A 24 5.26 12.29 -7.12
C ALA A 24 5.58 12.76 -5.68
N ALA A 25 4.86 13.77 -5.16
CA ALA A 25 5.13 14.35 -3.84
C ALA A 25 5.03 13.31 -2.70
N SER A 26 4.11 12.35 -2.80
CA SER A 26 3.93 11.30 -1.79
C SER A 26 4.93 10.14 -1.92
N ALA A 27 5.73 10.08 -2.98
CA ALA A 27 6.65 8.96 -3.23
C ALA A 27 7.68 8.79 -2.10
N GLN A 28 8.25 9.90 -1.63
CA GLN A 28 9.22 9.86 -0.53
C GLN A 28 8.59 9.33 0.78
N ASN A 29 7.33 9.69 1.04
CA ASN A 29 6.61 9.24 2.23
C ASN A 29 6.28 7.76 2.16
N ILE A 30 5.78 7.28 1.02
CA ILE A 30 5.48 5.86 0.80
C ILE A 30 6.76 5.04 0.88
N GLY A 31 7.82 5.45 0.18
CA GLY A 31 9.13 4.80 0.22
C GLY A 31 9.71 4.73 1.63
N ARG A 32 9.60 5.83 2.40
CA ARG A 32 10.01 5.84 3.81
C ARG A 32 9.22 4.83 4.64
N LEU A 33 7.90 4.78 4.48
CA LEU A 33 7.02 3.90 5.25
C LEU A 33 7.20 2.41 4.89
N LEU A 34 7.57 2.07 3.66
CA LEU A 34 7.91 0.70 3.25
C LEU A 34 9.06 0.08 4.05
N ASN A 35 9.95 0.91 4.60
CA ASN A 35 11.09 0.47 5.43
C ASN A 35 10.80 0.54 6.94
N VAL A 36 9.61 0.93 7.38
CA VAL A 36 9.30 1.07 8.81
C VAL A 36 8.83 -0.25 9.40
N LYS A 37 9.44 -0.65 10.53
CA LYS A 37 9.03 -1.86 11.27
C LYS A 37 7.55 -1.78 11.67
N ASN A 38 6.85 -2.90 11.52
CA ASN A 38 5.41 -3.05 11.81
C ASN A 38 4.49 -2.15 10.96
N VAL A 39 4.99 -1.59 9.86
CA VAL A 39 4.17 -0.97 8.82
C VAL A 39 4.14 -1.90 7.62
N PHE A 40 2.94 -2.26 7.19
CA PHE A 40 2.68 -3.14 6.06
C PHE A 40 1.80 -2.44 5.05
N PHE A 41 1.77 -2.95 3.83
CA PHE A 41 0.95 -2.41 2.75
C PHE A 41 0.04 -3.46 2.15
N THR A 42 -1.20 -3.07 1.87
CA THR A 42 -2.03 -3.81 0.92
C THR A 42 -1.38 -3.67 -0.45
N PRO A 43 -1.15 -4.76 -1.20
CA PRO A 43 -0.49 -4.69 -2.50
C PRO A 43 -1.14 -3.67 -3.44
N PHE A 44 -0.32 -2.93 -4.18
CA PHE A 44 -0.76 -1.76 -4.94
C PHE A 44 -0.15 -1.69 -6.34
N ARG A 45 -0.78 -0.91 -7.23
CA ARG A 45 -0.39 -0.70 -8.63
C ARG A 45 -0.78 0.68 -9.13
N GLN A 46 -0.26 1.06 -10.28
CA GLN A 46 -0.85 2.14 -11.07
C GLN A 46 -2.23 1.70 -11.56
N ASP A 47 -3.25 2.49 -11.23
CA ASP A 47 -4.65 2.24 -11.63
C ASP A 47 -4.94 2.77 -13.04
N ASN A 48 -4.37 3.92 -13.40
CA ASN A 48 -4.45 4.48 -14.75
C ASN A 48 -3.17 5.26 -15.08
N HIS A 49 -2.16 4.57 -15.60
CA HIS A 49 -0.86 5.16 -15.89
C HIS A 49 -0.88 6.18 -17.06
N GLU A 50 -1.85 6.10 -17.97
CA GLU A 50 -1.99 7.06 -19.08
C GLU A 50 -2.56 8.40 -18.61
N LYS A 51 -3.69 8.38 -17.88
CA LYS A 51 -4.39 9.60 -17.45
C LYS A 51 -3.87 10.13 -16.12
N LYS A 52 -3.33 9.26 -15.28
CA LYS A 52 -2.87 9.56 -13.91
C LYS A 52 -1.51 8.89 -13.66
N PRO A 53 -0.44 9.30 -14.36
CA PRO A 53 0.85 8.62 -14.33
C PRO A 53 1.44 8.49 -12.92
N ALA A 54 1.15 9.44 -12.02
CA ALA A 54 1.64 9.40 -10.65
C ALA A 54 0.73 8.65 -9.66
N SER A 55 -0.41 8.12 -10.10
CA SER A 55 -1.42 7.51 -9.23
C SER A 55 -1.08 6.06 -8.89
N LEU A 56 -1.18 5.72 -7.61
CA LEU A 56 -1.16 4.35 -7.12
C LEU A 56 -2.38 4.07 -6.26
N VAL A 57 -2.99 2.91 -6.48
CA VAL A 57 -4.13 2.42 -5.71
C VAL A 57 -3.85 0.98 -5.28
N ALA A 58 -4.08 0.72 -4.00
CA ALA A 58 -4.05 -0.60 -3.42
C ALA A 58 -5.22 -1.45 -3.92
N ASP A 59 -4.97 -2.75 -4.09
CA ASP A 59 -6.00 -3.70 -4.47
C ASP A 59 -6.81 -4.11 -3.23
N PHE A 60 -7.95 -3.45 -3.03
CA PHE A 60 -8.82 -3.68 -1.86
C PHE A 60 -9.32 -5.12 -1.74
N THR A 61 -9.33 -5.88 -2.84
CA THR A 61 -9.69 -7.30 -2.80
C THR A 61 -8.68 -8.15 -2.02
N LEU A 62 -7.44 -7.66 -1.90
CA LEU A 62 -6.36 -8.30 -1.15
C LEU A 62 -6.28 -7.84 0.30
N LEU A 63 -7.12 -6.90 0.74
CA LEU A 63 -7.10 -6.36 2.10
C LEU A 63 -7.21 -7.46 3.18
N PRO A 64 -8.14 -8.43 3.10
CA PRO A 64 -8.22 -9.48 4.13
C PRO A 64 -6.92 -10.30 4.24
N LYS A 65 -6.35 -10.70 3.10
CA LYS A 65 -5.08 -11.45 3.06
C LYS A 65 -3.90 -10.62 3.57
N ALA A 66 -3.92 -9.32 3.31
CA ALA A 66 -2.89 -8.40 3.76
C ALA A 66 -2.96 -8.19 5.29
N VAL A 67 -4.17 -8.18 5.87
CA VAL A 67 -4.37 -8.16 7.33
C VAL A 67 -3.83 -9.44 7.96
N GLU A 68 -4.19 -10.61 7.43
CA GLU A 68 -3.68 -11.90 7.92
C GLU A 68 -2.15 -11.95 7.93
N ALA A 69 -1.50 -11.58 6.81
CA ALA A 69 -0.05 -11.54 6.73
C ALA A 69 0.57 -10.54 7.73
N ALA A 70 -0.03 -9.35 7.88
CA ALA A 70 0.46 -8.32 8.80
C ALA A 70 0.36 -8.76 10.27
N LEU A 71 -0.70 -9.50 10.64
CA LEU A 71 -0.85 -10.10 11.97
C LEU A 71 0.22 -11.15 12.27
N GLU A 72 0.73 -11.83 11.25
CA GLU A 72 1.89 -12.73 11.34
C GLU A 72 3.24 -11.99 11.28
N GLY A 73 3.24 -10.66 11.19
CA GLY A 73 4.45 -9.86 11.08
C GLY A 73 5.12 -9.93 9.70
N ARG A 74 4.38 -10.31 8.65
CA ARG A 74 4.88 -10.49 7.28
C ARG A 74 4.20 -9.51 6.31
N GLN A 75 4.98 -8.98 5.37
CA GLN A 75 4.43 -8.24 4.22
C GLN A 75 3.83 -9.22 3.22
N LEU A 76 2.58 -9.03 2.83
CA LEU A 76 1.97 -9.79 1.73
C LEU A 76 2.73 -9.51 0.43
N GLN A 77 3.06 -10.57 -0.32
CA GLN A 77 3.79 -10.51 -1.58
C GLN A 77 2.96 -11.07 -2.76
N PRO A 78 3.18 -10.57 -3.99
CA PRO A 78 4.00 -9.39 -4.31
C PRO A 78 3.34 -8.10 -3.81
N VAL A 79 4.12 -7.18 -3.24
CA VAL A 79 3.60 -5.87 -2.77
C VAL A 79 3.33 -4.91 -3.93
N LEU A 80 4.17 -4.94 -4.98
CA LEU A 80 3.97 -4.19 -6.22
C LEU A 80 3.29 -5.10 -7.25
N LEU A 81 2.08 -4.74 -7.65
CA LEU A 81 1.32 -5.46 -8.65
C LEU A 81 1.55 -4.84 -10.04
N ALA A 82 1.34 -5.63 -11.09
CA ALA A 82 1.33 -5.11 -12.45
C ALA A 82 0.23 -4.04 -12.62
N PRO A 83 0.41 -3.04 -13.51
CA PRO A 83 -0.63 -2.05 -13.79
C PRO A 83 -1.98 -2.70 -14.13
N ALA A 84 -3.07 -2.03 -13.75
CA ALA A 84 -4.41 -2.55 -14.04
C ALA A 84 -4.58 -2.77 -15.56
N LYS A 85 -5.07 -3.96 -15.96
CA LYS A 85 -5.43 -4.23 -17.36
C LYS A 85 -6.64 -3.35 -17.70
N ARG A 86 -6.60 -2.67 -18.86
CA ARG A 86 -7.77 -1.96 -19.40
C ARG A 86 -8.96 -2.93 -19.51
N THR A 87 -10.02 -2.71 -18.74
CA THR A 87 -11.36 -3.20 -19.09
C THR A 87 -12.02 -2.13 -19.96
N GLY A 88 -12.04 -2.35 -21.28
CA GLY A 88 -12.82 -1.57 -22.25
C GLY A 88 -12.01 -0.51 -23.02
N ALA A 89 -11.91 -0.72 -24.33
CA ALA A 89 -11.87 0.34 -25.31
C ALA A 89 -13.29 0.89 -25.52
#